data_AF-A0A819X1V2-F1
#
_entry.id   AF-A0A819X1V2-F1
#
_cell.length_a   1.000
_cell.length_b   1.000
_cell.length_c   1.000
_cell.angle_alpha   90.00
_cell.angle_beta   90.00
_cell.angle_gamma   90.00
#
_symmetry.space_group_name_H-M   'P 1'
#
loop_
_entity.id
_entity.type
_entity.pdbx_description
1 polymer ?
#
loop_
_entity_poly.entity_id
_entity_poly.type
_entity_poly.pdbx_seq_one_letter_code
_entity_poly.pdbx_strand_id
1 'polypeptide(L)'
;MEYSSIQLNHLSDEILIYILKKLSNAEIVYSLSGVNKRLNKIVHDSIFTNDLSFLMSTSDDLLYSLPDLILNRFCSHILPSIDQKIQWVHLESV
;
A
#
# COMPACT_ATOMS: atom_id res chain seq x y z
N MET A 1 -23.22 -20.82 -11.80
CA MET A 1 -22.82 -19.40 -11.72
C MET A 1 -21.50 -19.28 -12.47
N GLU A 2 -21.49 -18.56 -13.59
CA GLU A 2 -20.24 -18.23 -14.27
C GLU A 2 -19.61 -17.05 -13.53
N TYR A 3 -18.45 -17.26 -12.91
CA TYR A 3 -17.64 -16.17 -12.39
C TYR A 3 -16.89 -15.56 -13.57
N SER A 4 -17.19 -14.31 -13.92
CA SER A 4 -16.34 -13.58 -14.85
C SER A 4 -15.02 -13.24 -14.15
N SER A 5 -13.92 -13.73 -14.70
CA SER A 5 -12.57 -13.36 -14.28
C SER A 5 -12.32 -11.92 -14.71
N ILE A 6 -12.68 -10.96 -13.86
CA ILE A 6 -12.27 -9.56 -14.06
C ILE A 6 -10.80 -9.45 -13.66
N GLN A 7 -9.96 -9.09 -14.62
CA GLN A 7 -8.56 -8.82 -14.32
C GLN A 7 -8.46 -7.55 -13.45
N LEU A 8 -7.67 -7.60 -12.38
CA LEU A 8 -7.40 -6.44 -11.51
C LEU A 8 -6.95 -5.21 -12.30
N ASN A 9 -6.20 -5.41 -13.40
CA ASN A 9 -5.73 -4.33 -14.27
C ASN A 9 -6.86 -3.61 -15.03
N HIS A 10 -8.05 -4.20 -15.13
CA HIS A 10 -9.21 -3.62 -15.82
C HIS A 10 -10.09 -2.81 -14.87
N LEU A 11 -9.87 -2.91 -13.56
CA LEU A 11 -10.56 -2.08 -12.57
C LEU A 11 -10.04 -0.64 -12.67
N SER A 12 -10.87 0.35 -12.31
CA SER A 12 -10.43 1.73 -12.17
C SER A 12 -9.56 1.91 -10.92
N ASP A 13 -8.81 3.02 -10.85
CA ASP A 13 -7.98 3.30 -9.68
C ASP A 13 -8.84 3.42 -8.41
N GLU A 14 -10.02 4.02 -8.49
CA GLU A 14 -10.93 4.18 -7.35
C GLU A 14 -11.42 2.84 -6.78
N ILE A 15 -11.75 1.88 -7.65
CA ILE A 15 -12.19 0.54 -7.23
C ILE A 15 -11.01 -0.22 -6.60
N LEU A 16 -9.82 -0.12 -7.20
CA LEU A 16 -8.61 -0.70 -6.61
C LEU A 16 -8.35 -0.09 -5.24
N ILE A 17 -8.43 1.24 -5.11
CA ILE A 17 -8.23 1.93 -3.83
C ILE A 17 -9.23 1.44 -2.79
N TYR A 18 -10.51 1.30 -3.17
CA TYR A 18 -11.56 0.81 -2.27
C TYR A 18 -11.29 -0.62 -1.78
N ILE A 19 -10.88 -1.53 -2.67
CA ILE A 19 -10.52 -2.91 -2.31
C ILE A 19 -9.30 -2.92 -1.39
N LEU A 20 -8.25 -2.18 -1.75
CA LEU A 20 -7.02 -2.13 -0.98
C LEU A 20 -7.27 -1.55 0.42
N LYS A 21 -8.10 -0.53 0.58
CA LYS A 21 -8.45 0.00 1.91
C LYS A 21 -9.11 -1.00 2.87
N LYS A 22 -9.55 -2.17 2.39
CA LYS A 22 -10.07 -3.25 3.25
C LYS A 22 -8.97 -4.13 3.84
N LEU A 23 -7.72 -3.99 3.38
CA LEU A 23 -6.56 -4.76 3.83
C LEU A 23 -5.67 -3.88 4.73
N SER A 24 -4.75 -4.48 5.47
CA SER A 24 -3.79 -3.71 6.27
C SER A 24 -2.85 -2.91 5.37
N ASN A 25 -2.84 -1.58 5.51
CA ASN A 25 -2.13 -0.67 4.61
C ASN A 25 -0.63 -1.01 4.49
N ALA A 26 0.01 -1.46 5.56
CA ALA A 26 1.43 -1.84 5.53
C ALA A 26 1.69 -3.16 4.76
N GLU A 27 0.79 -4.15 4.83
CA GLU A 27 0.89 -5.38 4.04
C GLU A 27 0.72 -5.11 2.54
N ILE A 28 -0.21 -4.22 2.20
CA ILE A 28 -0.46 -3.81 0.81
C ILE A 28 0.76 -3.11 0.25
N VAL A 29 1.30 -2.14 0.99
CA VAL A 29 2.46 -1.38 0.58
C VAL A 29 3.66 -2.30 0.39
N TYR A 30 3.86 -3.28 1.27
CA TYR A 30 4.88 -4.31 1.08
C TYR A 30 4.62 -5.20 -0.16
N SER A 31 3.39 -5.69 -0.32
CA SER A 31 3.04 -6.71 -1.32
C SER A 31 2.97 -6.15 -2.74
N LEU A 32 2.58 -4.88 -2.88
CA LEU A 32 2.37 -4.25 -4.18
C LEU A 32 3.53 -3.34 -4.60
N SER A 33 4.44 -3.00 -3.67
CA SER A 33 5.63 -2.23 -4.00
C SER A 33 6.55 -3.02 -4.94
N GLY A 34 6.81 -2.44 -6.11
CA GLY A 34 7.63 -3.02 -7.17
C GLY A 34 6.90 -3.99 -8.10
N VAL A 35 5.60 -4.25 -7.90
CA VAL A 35 4.85 -5.20 -8.76
C VAL A 35 4.61 -4.63 -10.15
N ASN A 36 4.09 -3.40 -10.24
CA ASN A 36 3.98 -2.66 -11.50
C ASN A 36 3.86 -1.15 -11.24
N LYS A 37 4.09 -0.35 -12.28
CA LYS A 37 4.10 1.13 -12.18
C LYS A 37 2.79 1.71 -11.61
N ARG A 38 1.64 1.15 -12.00
CA ARG A 38 0.31 1.63 -11.59
C ARG A 38 0.07 1.39 -10.11
N LEU A 39 0.28 0.16 -9.65
CA LEU A 39 0.16 -0.21 -8.23
C LEU A 39 1.20 0.53 -7.38
N ASN A 40 2.42 0.72 -7.89
CA ASN A 40 3.42 1.55 -7.22
C ASN A 40 2.93 2.98 -7.00
N LYS A 41 2.24 3.58 -7.98
CA LYS A 41 1.66 4.91 -7.81
C LYS A 41 0.62 4.92 -6.69
N ILE A 42 -0.29 3.93 -6.69
CA ILE A 42 -1.38 3.81 -5.72
C ILE A 42 -0.84 3.63 -4.29
N VAL A 43 0.12 2.73 -4.07
CA VAL A 43 0.63 2.45 -2.70
C VAL A 43 1.51 3.54 -2.11
N HIS A 44 2.04 4.43 -2.95
CA HIS A 44 2.76 5.62 -2.49
C HIS A 44 1.85 6.87 -2.45
N ASP A 45 0.55 6.71 -2.67
CA ASP A 45 -0.39 7.82 -2.52
C ASP A 45 -0.55 8.16 -1.03
N SER A 46 -0.69 9.45 -0.73
CA SER A 46 -1.01 9.98 0.59
C SER A 46 -2.22 9.29 1.24
N ILE A 47 -3.19 8.86 0.43
CA ILE A 47 -4.41 8.17 0.90
C ILE A 47 -4.10 6.86 1.64
N PHE A 48 -3.00 6.17 1.30
CA PHE A 48 -2.58 4.93 1.98
C PHE A 48 -1.49 5.15 3.01
N THR A 49 -0.63 6.13 2.76
CA THR A 49 0.59 6.34 3.55
C THR A 49 0.35 7.16 4.81
N ASN A 50 -0.71 7.99 4.86
CA ASN A 50 -1.05 8.79 6.04
C ASN A 50 -1.61 7.96 7.20
N ASP A 51 -2.33 6.87 6.90
CA ASP A 51 -2.98 5.99 7.90
C ASP A 51 -2.34 4.60 7.91
N LEU A 52 -1.01 4.52 7.86
CA LEU A 52 -0.31 3.24 7.91
C LEU A 52 -0.48 2.56 9.27
N SER A 53 -1.27 1.50 9.29
CA SER A 53 -1.30 0.57 10.41
C SER A 53 -0.22 -0.50 10.21
N PHE A 54 0.67 -0.64 11.20
CA PHE A 54 1.60 -1.77 11.29
C PHE A 54 1.01 -2.98 12.02
N LEU A 55 -0.30 -2.95 12.26
CA LEU A 55 -1.06 -4.04 12.83
C LEU A 55 -1.72 -4.82 11.69
N MET A 56 -1.55 -6.14 11.73
CA MET A 56 -2.21 -7.09 10.86
C MET A 56 -3.53 -7.51 11.52
N SER A 57 -4.64 -7.34 10.81
CA SER A 57 -5.93 -7.86 11.26
C SER A 57 -6.11 -9.26 10.69
N THR A 58 -6.43 -10.22 11.54
CA THR A 58 -6.76 -11.58 11.11
C THR A 58 -8.27 -11.73 10.91
N SER A 59 -8.69 -12.85 10.29
CA SER A 59 -10.10 -13.19 10.11
C SER A 59 -10.89 -13.30 11.42
N ASP A 60 -10.18 -13.46 12.54
CA ASP A 60 -10.76 -13.56 13.89
C ASP A 60 -10.73 -12.20 14.64
N ASP A 61 -10.55 -11.08 13.92
CA ASP A 61 -10.41 -9.71 14.45
C ASP A 61 -9.28 -9.53 15.47
N LEU A 62 -8.32 -10.47 15.54
CA LEU A 62 -7.13 -10.34 16.37
C LEU A 62 -6.09 -9.50 15.65
N LEU A 63 -5.52 -8.52 16.37
CA LEU A 63 -4.46 -7.64 15.93
C LEU A 63 -3.09 -8.22 16.30
N TYR A 64 -2.27 -8.48 15.29
CA TYR A 64 -0.89 -8.92 15.45
C TYR A 64 0.09 -7.88 14.92
N SER A 65 1.31 -7.87 15.46
CA SER A 65 2.40 -7.12 14.83
C SER A 65 2.75 -7.74 13.48
N LEU A 66 3.14 -6.89 12.53
CA LEU A 66 3.69 -7.38 11.28
C LEU A 66 4.95 -8.25 11.50
N PRO A 67 5.18 -9.26 10.65
CA PRO A 67 6.45 -9.97 10.62
C PRO A 67 7.64 -9.04 10.45
N ASP A 68 8.73 -9.30 11.17
CA ASP A 68 9.97 -8.50 11.12
C ASP A 68 10.51 -8.31 9.71
N LEU A 69 10.34 -9.30 8.83
CA LEU A 69 10.75 -9.22 7.43
C LEU A 69 10.03 -8.09 6.68
N ILE A 70 8.72 -7.92 6.92
CA ILE A 70 7.88 -6.90 6.30
C ILE A 70 8.27 -5.52 6.84
N LEU A 71 8.42 -5.42 8.16
CA LEU A 71 8.89 -4.21 8.85
C LEU A 71 10.27 -3.77 8.36
N ASN A 72 11.25 -4.67 8.32
CA ASN A 72 12.61 -4.37 7.90
C ASN A 72 12.65 -3.87 6.45
N ARG A 73 11.91 -4.51 5.53
CA ARG A 73 11.84 -4.06 4.15
C ARG A 73 11.12 -2.73 4.01
N PHE A 74 10.04 -2.52 4.77
CA PHE A 74 9.33 -1.25 4.82
C PHE A 74 10.28 -0.12 5.25
N CYS A 75 10.97 -0.27 6.37
CA CYS A 75 11.90 0.73 6.91
C CYS A 75 13.09 1.01 5.98
N SER A 76 13.61 0.00 5.29
CA SER A 76 14.82 0.15 4.45
C SER A 76 14.56 0.61 3.02
N HIS A 77 13.38 0.35 2.45
CA HIS A 77 13.12 0.61 1.02
C HIS A 77 11.90 1.50 0.78
N ILE A 78 10.83 1.31 1.55
CA ILE A 78 9.55 1.97 1.31
C ILE A 78 9.53 3.33 2.01
N LEU A 79 9.88 3.37 3.29
CA LEU A 79 9.92 4.60 4.07
C LEU A 79 10.85 5.67 3.44
N PRO A 80 12.08 5.36 2.98
CA PRO A 80 12.92 6.34 2.30
C PRO A 80 12.32 6.82 0.97
N SER A 81 11.62 5.95 0.25
CA SER A 81 10.97 6.32 -1.03
C SER A 81 9.78 7.25 -0.82
N ILE A 82 9.05 7.08 0.30
CA ILE A 82 7.98 7.99 0.71
C ILE A 82 8.56 9.32 1.19
N ASP A 83 9.59 9.29 2.04
CA ASP A 83 10.26 10.49 2.57
C ASP A 83 10.86 11.35 1.44
N GLN A 84 11.54 10.71 0.47
CA GLN A 84 12.03 11.42 -0.72
C GLN A 84 10.90 12.10 -1.49
N LYS A 85 9.75 11.43 -1.70
CA LYS A 85 8.61 12.06 -2.39
C LYS A 85 8.06 13.26 -1.62
N ILE A 86 7.93 13.17 -0.30
CA ILE A 86 7.45 14.29 0.54
C ILE A 86 8.44 15.46 0.47
N GLN A 87 9.74 15.20 0.58
CA GLN A 87 10.77 16.23 0.45
C GLN A 87 10.77 16.90 -0.94
N TRP A 88 10.57 16.13 -2.01
CA TRP A 88 10.46 16.67 -3.37
C TRP A 88 9.23 17.57 -3.54
N VAL A 89 8.07 17.17 -3.01
CA VAL A 89 6.86 18.00 -3.04
C VAL A 89 7.08 19.33 -2.29
N HIS A 90 7.86 19.32 -1.21
CA HIS A 90 8.23 20.53 -0.49
C HIS A 90 9.22 21.43 -1.24
N LEU A 91 10.10 20.86 -2.06
CA LEU A 91 11.05 21.63 -2.87
C LEU A 91 10.40 22.30 -4.09
N GLU A 92 9.38 21.69 -4.68
CA GLU A 92 8.65 22.24 -5.84
C GLU A 92 7.63 23.33 -5.46
N SER A 93 7.37 23.52 -4.16
CA SER A 93 6.43 24.51 -3.62
C SER A 93 7.09 25.80 -3.12
N VAL A 94 8.41 25.95 -3.34
CA VAL A 94 9.22 27.17 -3.07
C VAL A 94 9.55 27.86 -4.39
#